data_AF-A0A367FXQ6-F1
#
_entry.id   AF-A0A367FXQ6-F1
#
_cell.length_a   1.000
_cell.length_b   1.000
_cell.length_c   1.000
_cell.angle_alpha   90.00
_cell.angle_beta   90.00
_cell.angle_gamma   90.00
#
_symmetry.space_group_name_H-M   'P 1'
#
loop_
_entity.id
_entity.type
_entity.pdbx_description
1 polymer ?
#
loop_
_entity_poly.entity_id
_entity_poly.type
_entity_poly.pdbx_seq_one_letter_code
_entity_poly.pdbx_strand_id
1 'polypeptide(L)'
;MKNNRFTTAQLTLLGLMAAILLLMAYTPLGYLNIGPLAISFNVIPVAISAVVLGPVGGAVAGAIFGLTSFLQCIGVGGSSAMGVVLFGINPVFAFIQRFIPRLLDGICLGYIFKGMRKVSNTYVACAVTGFFSAFLNTLFFMSALVGLFGNTDYVKNLMGGHNIIIGCCLMVGINAVCEMVSSTVITGAVGAALSKAHLIPSAQISREKTKA
;
A
#
# COMPACT_ATOMS: atom_id res chain seq x y z
N MET A 1 13.44 -20.85 22.50
CA MET A 1 13.75 -20.05 21.30
C MET A 1 12.55 -20.11 20.36
N LYS A 2 11.89 -18.99 20.06
CA LYS A 2 10.70 -18.96 19.19
C LYS A 2 11.17 -19.04 17.74
N ASN A 3 10.94 -20.15 17.07
CA ASN A 3 11.37 -20.35 15.67
C ASN A 3 10.74 -19.28 14.76
N ASN A 4 11.55 -18.33 14.32
CA ASN A 4 11.19 -17.22 13.44
C ASN A 4 11.17 -17.64 11.95
N ARG A 5 10.85 -18.91 11.65
CA ARG A 5 10.82 -19.39 10.27
C ARG A 5 9.45 -19.15 9.66
N PHE A 6 9.42 -18.46 8.51
CA PHE A 6 8.21 -18.39 7.71
C PHE A 6 7.75 -19.80 7.36
N THR A 7 6.46 -20.06 7.55
CA THR A 7 5.86 -21.32 7.08
C THR A 7 5.90 -21.36 5.55
N THR A 8 5.97 -22.55 4.97
CA THR A 8 5.92 -22.71 3.51
C THR A 8 4.70 -22.03 2.91
N ALA A 9 3.56 -22.10 3.61
CA ALA A 9 2.32 -21.40 3.24
C ALA A 9 2.45 -19.87 3.24
N GLN A 10 3.20 -19.28 4.17
CA GLN A 10 3.44 -17.83 4.17
C GLN A 10 4.35 -17.39 3.03
N LEU A 11 5.39 -18.18 2.74
CA LEU A 11 6.28 -17.93 1.61
C LEU A 11 5.54 -18.02 0.28
N THR A 12 4.69 -19.04 0.09
CA THR A 12 3.87 -19.16 -1.12
C THR A 12 2.86 -18.02 -1.23
N LEU A 13 2.26 -17.58 -0.12
CA LEU A 13 1.29 -16.48 -0.13
C LEU A 13 1.96 -15.12 -0.39
N LEU A 14 3.16 -14.89 0.14
CA LEU A 14 3.98 -13.73 -0.22
C LEU A 14 4.34 -13.75 -1.70
N GLY A 15 4.77 -14.91 -2.22
CA GLY A 15 5.05 -15.09 -3.66
C GLY A 15 3.82 -14.84 -4.53
N LEU A 16 2.65 -15.32 -4.10
CA LEU A 16 1.38 -15.08 -4.78
C LEU A 16 1.02 -13.60 -4.78
N MET A 17 1.10 -12.91 -3.63
CA MET A 17 0.82 -11.48 -3.56
C MET A 17 1.83 -10.66 -4.37
N ALA A 18 3.11 -11.04 -4.39
CA ALA A 18 4.13 -10.44 -5.24
C ALA A 18 3.82 -10.63 -6.73
N ALA A 19 3.40 -11.83 -7.13
CA ALA A 19 2.99 -12.10 -8.51
C ALA A 19 1.75 -11.29 -8.91
N ILE A 20 0.77 -11.16 -8.02
CA ILE A 20 -0.42 -10.32 -8.22
C ILE A 20 -0.01 -8.84 -8.33
N LEU A 21 0.89 -8.35 -7.47
CA LEU A 21 1.42 -6.98 -7.55
C LEU A 21 2.11 -6.71 -8.87
N LEU A 22 2.93 -7.65 -9.36
CA LEU A 22 3.57 -7.53 -10.67
C LEU A 22 2.50 -7.53 -11.77
N LEU A 23 1.58 -8.49 -11.78
CA LEU A 23 0.51 -8.56 -12.77
C LEU A 23 -0.33 -7.27 -12.80
N MET A 24 -0.75 -6.78 -11.64
CA MET A 24 -1.51 -5.53 -11.52
C MET A 24 -0.65 -4.31 -11.87
N ALA A 25 0.66 -4.34 -11.66
CA ALA A 25 1.55 -3.29 -12.11
C ALA A 25 1.66 -3.26 -13.64
N TYR A 26 1.77 -4.41 -14.30
CA TYR A 26 1.92 -4.52 -15.76
C TYR A 26 0.59 -4.49 -16.53
N THR A 27 -0.55 -4.49 -15.84
CA THR A 27 -1.89 -4.43 -16.44
C THR A 27 -2.64 -3.18 -15.96
N PRO A 28 -3.60 -2.66 -16.73
CA PRO A 28 -4.45 -1.55 -16.27
C PRO A 28 -5.37 -1.93 -15.11
N LEU A 29 -5.33 -3.16 -14.60
CA LEU A 29 -6.12 -3.60 -13.44
C LEU A 29 -5.59 -3.03 -12.12
N GLY A 30 -4.29 -2.69 -12.03
CA GLY A 30 -3.71 -2.11 -10.81
C GLY A 30 -4.11 -0.66 -10.57
N TYR A 31 -4.62 0.02 -11.60
CA TYR A 31 -5.04 1.41 -11.54
C TYR A 31 -6.36 1.63 -12.27
N LEU A 32 -7.42 1.97 -11.53
CA LEU A 32 -8.66 2.45 -12.15
C LEU A 32 -8.49 3.93 -12.48
N ASN A 33 -8.24 4.24 -13.75
CA ASN A 33 -8.17 5.62 -14.22
C ASN A 33 -9.61 6.15 -14.42
N ILE A 34 -10.13 6.90 -13.46
CA ILE A 34 -11.39 7.64 -13.62
C ILE A 34 -11.02 9.10 -13.97
N GLY A 35 -11.01 9.43 -15.27
CA GLY A 35 -10.66 10.76 -15.75
C GLY A 35 -9.16 11.08 -15.58
N PRO A 36 -8.76 12.27 -15.10
CA PRO A 36 -7.35 12.67 -14.97
C PRO A 36 -6.62 12.01 -13.79
N LEU A 37 -7.27 11.09 -13.09
CA LEU A 37 -6.86 10.59 -11.79
C LEU A 37 -6.91 9.05 -11.73
N ALA A 38 -5.91 8.45 -11.09
CA ALA A 38 -5.68 7.01 -11.03
C ALA A 38 -5.87 6.47 -9.60
N ILE A 39 -6.89 5.63 -9.39
CA ILE A 39 -7.14 4.91 -8.13
C ILE A 39 -6.27 3.65 -8.12
N SER A 40 -5.37 3.51 -7.15
CA SER A 40 -4.49 2.35 -7.04
C SER A 40 -5.11 1.21 -6.22
N PHE A 41 -5.30 0.06 -6.86
CA PHE A 41 -5.70 -1.17 -6.16
C PHE A 41 -4.50 -1.98 -5.65
N ASN A 42 -3.28 -1.59 -6.01
CA ASN A 42 -2.04 -2.26 -5.60
C ASN A 42 -1.78 -2.20 -4.09
N VAL A 43 -2.42 -1.27 -3.37
CA VAL A 43 -2.38 -1.18 -1.91
C VAL A 43 -3.06 -2.38 -1.22
N ILE A 44 -3.94 -3.10 -1.93
CA ILE A 44 -4.69 -4.23 -1.40
C ILE A 44 -3.80 -5.47 -1.21
N PRO A 45 -3.06 -5.97 -2.23
CA PRO A 45 -2.11 -7.06 -2.01
C PRO A 45 -1.02 -6.74 -0.97
N VAL A 46 -0.58 -5.48 -0.87
CA VAL A 46 0.37 -5.05 0.18
C VAL A 46 -0.27 -5.20 1.56
N ALA A 47 -1.51 -4.74 1.74
CA ALA A 47 -2.23 -4.88 3.00
C ALA A 47 -2.46 -6.36 3.38
N ILE A 48 -2.82 -7.22 2.42
CA ILE A 48 -2.99 -8.65 2.64
C ILE A 48 -1.66 -9.29 3.06
N SER A 49 -0.56 -8.93 2.40
CA SER A 49 0.78 -9.41 2.74
C SER A 49 1.18 -8.99 4.16
N ALA A 50 0.88 -7.75 4.55
CA ALA A 50 1.09 -7.24 5.89
C ALA A 50 0.22 -7.96 6.95
N VAL A 51 -1.02 -8.33 6.61
CA VAL A 51 -1.92 -9.10 7.48
C VAL A 51 -1.42 -10.53 7.70
N VAL A 52 -0.93 -11.20 6.64
CA VAL A 52 -0.54 -12.61 6.69
C VAL A 52 0.86 -12.83 7.28
N LEU A 53 1.81 -11.98 6.90
CA LEU A 53 3.23 -12.11 7.27
C LEU A 53 3.71 -11.06 8.28
N GLY A 54 2.86 -10.08 8.63
CA GLY A 54 3.23 -8.99 9.53
C GLY A 54 4.14 -7.94 8.85
N PRO A 55 4.92 -7.18 9.65
CA PRO A 55 5.75 -6.08 9.15
C PRO A 55 6.73 -6.47 8.06
N VAL A 56 7.29 -7.69 8.12
CA VAL A 56 8.29 -8.13 7.14
C VAL A 56 7.66 -8.40 5.78
N GLY A 57 6.53 -9.11 5.71
CA GLY A 57 5.86 -9.32 4.42
C GLY A 57 5.21 -8.07 3.87
N GLY A 58 4.73 -7.18 4.74
CA GLY A 58 4.32 -5.83 4.34
C GLY A 58 5.49 -5.04 3.73
N ALA A 59 6.67 -5.06 4.35
CA ALA A 59 7.87 -4.40 3.82
C ALA A 59 8.28 -4.97 2.45
N VAL A 60 8.30 -6.29 2.29
CA VAL A 60 8.66 -6.93 1.02
C VAL A 60 7.64 -6.60 -0.07
N ALA A 61 6.34 -6.72 0.20
CA ALA A 61 5.30 -6.38 -0.75
C ALA A 61 5.31 -4.87 -1.10
N GLY A 62 5.52 -4.00 -0.11
CA GLY A 62 5.67 -2.57 -0.28
C GLY A 62 6.91 -2.19 -1.11
N ALA A 63 8.03 -2.89 -0.92
CA ALA A 63 9.23 -2.73 -1.74
C ALA A 63 8.98 -3.11 -3.20
N ILE A 64 8.32 -4.24 -3.45
CA ILE A 64 7.95 -4.69 -4.79
C ILE A 64 7.04 -3.66 -5.45
N PHE A 65 6.01 -3.20 -4.73
CA PHE A 65 5.10 -2.16 -5.24
C PHE A 65 5.82 -0.83 -5.51
N GLY A 66 6.76 -0.43 -4.66
CA GLY A 66 7.57 0.76 -4.86
C GLY A 66 8.46 0.67 -6.10
N LEU A 67 9.11 -0.48 -6.31
CA LEU A 67 9.95 -0.73 -7.49
C LEU A 67 9.12 -0.74 -8.77
N THR A 68 7.99 -1.44 -8.79
CA THR A 68 7.11 -1.46 -9.97
C THR A 68 6.53 -0.09 -10.27
N SER A 69 6.17 0.68 -9.24
CA SER A 69 5.74 2.08 -9.39
C SER A 69 6.82 3.00 -9.98
N PHE A 70 8.09 2.75 -9.66
CA PHE A 70 9.21 3.46 -10.28
C PHE A 70 9.43 3.05 -11.74
N LEU A 71 9.31 1.75 -12.06
CA LEU A 71 9.36 1.27 -13.44
C LEU A 71 8.28 1.93 -14.32
N GLN A 72 7.10 2.19 -13.76
CA GLN A 72 6.04 2.92 -14.47
C GLN A 72 6.38 4.39 -14.73
N CYS A 73 7.30 4.99 -13.96
CA CYS A 73 7.78 6.34 -14.22
C CYS A 73 8.71 6.41 -15.44
N ILE A 74 9.40 5.30 -15.77
CA ILE A 74 10.24 5.18 -16.97
C ILE A 74 9.50 4.54 -18.16
N GLY A 75 8.19 4.35 -18.05
CA GLY A 75 7.34 3.78 -19.11
C GLY A 75 7.33 2.25 -19.17
N VAL A 76 7.93 1.56 -18.20
CA VAL A 76 7.95 0.10 -18.14
C VAL A 76 6.75 -0.40 -17.34
N GLY A 77 5.81 -1.07 -18.01
CA GLY A 77 4.64 -1.69 -17.38
C GLY A 77 3.50 -0.71 -17.09
N GLY A 78 3.18 0.18 -18.02
CA GLY A 78 2.14 1.20 -17.86
C GLY A 78 2.76 2.56 -17.55
N SER A 79 2.29 3.62 -18.22
CA SER A 79 2.83 4.98 -18.06
C SER A 79 1.95 5.79 -17.13
N SER A 80 2.49 6.22 -15.99
CA SER A 80 1.86 7.24 -15.15
C SER A 80 2.26 8.62 -15.66
N ALA A 81 1.31 9.39 -16.20
CA ALA A 81 1.57 10.74 -16.73
C ALA A 81 2.33 11.62 -15.71
N MET A 82 1.90 11.58 -14.44
CA MET A 82 2.59 12.28 -13.35
C MET A 82 3.96 11.68 -13.03
N GLY A 83 4.11 10.35 -13.08
CA GLY A 83 5.38 9.67 -12.84
C GLY A 83 6.46 10.06 -13.86
N VAL A 84 6.09 10.12 -15.15
CA VAL A 84 7.00 10.52 -16.24
C VAL A 84 7.46 11.97 -16.06
N VAL A 85 6.56 12.88 -15.68
CA VAL A 85 6.92 14.29 -15.43
C VAL A 85 7.88 14.42 -14.23
N LEU A 86 7.60 13.74 -13.11
CA LEU A 86 8.46 13.77 -11.93
C LEU A 86 9.84 13.15 -12.20
N PHE A 87 9.89 12.07 -12.99
CA PHE A 87 11.16 11.47 -13.43
C PHE A 87 11.96 12.42 -14.32
N GLY A 88 11.30 13.15 -15.22
CA GLY A 88 11.91 14.17 -16.06
C GLY A 88 12.49 15.36 -15.29
N ILE A 89 11.93 15.69 -14.12
CA ILE A 89 12.48 16.73 -13.24
C ILE A 89 13.71 16.21 -12.50
N ASN A 90 13.57 15.09 -11.78
CA ASN A 90 14.69 14.48 -11.07
C ASN A 90 14.46 12.98 -10.86
N PRO A 91 15.25 12.10 -11.50
CA PRO A 91 15.03 10.66 -11.46
C PRO A 91 15.30 10.06 -10.07
N VAL A 92 16.25 10.63 -9.31
CA VAL A 92 16.60 10.17 -7.96
C VAL A 92 15.46 10.51 -6.98
N PHE A 93 14.93 11.74 -7.05
CA PHE A 93 13.80 12.12 -6.21
C PHE A 93 12.53 11.36 -6.58
N ALA A 94 12.31 11.06 -7.86
CA ALA A 94 11.19 10.23 -8.29
C ALA A 94 11.31 8.81 -7.73
N PHE A 95 12.52 8.23 -7.71
CA PHE A 95 12.77 6.94 -7.07
C PHE A 95 12.46 7.00 -5.56
N ILE A 96 13.01 7.97 -4.84
CA ILE A 96 12.82 8.11 -3.39
C ILE A 96 11.33 8.29 -3.07
N GLN A 97 10.66 9.18 -3.80
CA GLN A 97 9.23 9.50 -3.62
C GLN A 97 8.32 8.31 -3.95
N ARG A 98 8.70 7.44 -4.89
CA ARG A 98 7.92 6.24 -5.21
C ARG A 98 8.24 5.11 -4.23
N PHE A 99 9.51 4.76 -4.06
CA PHE A 99 9.92 3.60 -3.29
C PHE A 99 9.71 3.77 -1.77
N ILE A 100 10.18 4.87 -1.18
CA ILE A 100 10.20 5.01 0.29
C ILE A 100 8.80 5.04 0.89
N PRO A 101 7.84 5.84 0.38
CA PRO A 101 6.46 5.82 0.88
C PRO A 101 5.82 4.44 0.86
N ARG A 102 6.03 3.63 -0.20
CA ARG A 102 5.40 2.29 -0.32
C ARG A 102 6.06 1.27 0.61
N LEU A 103 7.37 1.36 0.79
CA LEU A 103 8.07 0.54 1.78
C LEU A 103 7.60 0.87 3.20
N LEU A 104 7.53 2.16 3.55
CA LEU A 104 7.08 2.62 4.87
C LEU A 104 5.64 2.24 5.15
N ASP A 105 4.74 2.42 4.17
CA ASP A 105 3.35 2.01 4.23
C ASP A 105 3.25 0.51 4.57
N GLY A 106 3.91 -0.36 3.79
CA GLY A 106 3.94 -1.80 4.05
C GLY A 106 4.42 -2.18 5.45
N ILE A 107 5.45 -1.51 5.96
CA ILE A 107 5.96 -1.72 7.33
C ILE A 107 4.90 -1.30 8.36
N CYS A 108 4.35 -0.08 8.22
CA CYS A 108 3.35 0.48 9.12
C CYS A 108 2.11 -0.41 9.20
N LEU A 109 1.64 -0.94 8.08
CA LEU A 109 0.48 -1.84 8.03
C LEU A 109 0.69 -3.12 8.83
N GLY A 110 1.89 -3.69 8.76
CA GLY A 110 2.20 -4.89 9.54
C GLY A 110 2.20 -4.61 11.05
N TYR A 111 2.61 -3.41 11.47
CA TYR A 111 2.53 -2.99 12.87
C TYR A 111 1.10 -2.67 13.29
N ILE A 112 0.33 -1.98 12.46
CA ILE A 112 -1.09 -1.67 12.69
C ILE A 112 -1.87 -2.95 12.87
N PHE A 113 -1.71 -3.92 11.97
CA PHE A 113 -2.36 -5.22 12.10
C PHE A 113 -1.98 -5.92 13.40
N LYS A 114 -0.68 -5.98 13.72
CA LYS A 114 -0.18 -6.63 14.94
C LYS A 114 -0.69 -5.96 16.22
N GLY A 115 -0.85 -4.64 16.21
CA GLY A 115 -1.44 -3.87 17.30
C GLY A 115 -2.94 -4.10 17.42
N MET A 116 -3.66 -3.96 16.31
CA MET A 116 -5.13 -4.08 16.26
C MET A 116 -5.60 -5.50 16.63
N ARG A 117 -4.82 -6.52 16.27
CA ARG A 117 -5.10 -7.90 16.67
C ARG A 117 -4.95 -8.14 18.17
N LYS A 118 -4.27 -7.27 18.94
CA LYS A 118 -4.24 -7.42 20.41
C LYS A 118 -5.52 -6.93 21.07
N VAL A 119 -6.26 -6.03 20.41
CA VAL A 119 -7.39 -5.31 20.99
C VAL A 119 -8.72 -5.67 20.32
N SER A 120 -8.69 -6.29 19.14
CA SER A 120 -9.88 -6.54 18.33
C SER A 120 -9.86 -7.88 17.59
N ASN A 121 -11.01 -8.23 17.00
CA ASN A 121 -11.20 -9.44 16.21
C ASN A 121 -10.41 -9.37 14.88
N THR A 122 -9.98 -10.52 14.35
CA THR A 122 -9.24 -10.61 13.09
C THR A 122 -9.93 -9.88 11.94
N TYR A 123 -11.27 -9.94 11.86
CA TYR A 123 -12.02 -9.21 10.83
C TYR A 123 -11.81 -7.69 10.91
N VAL A 124 -11.99 -7.13 12.10
CA VAL A 124 -11.82 -5.69 12.34
C VAL A 124 -10.36 -5.30 12.17
N ALA A 125 -9.42 -6.12 12.62
CA ALA A 125 -8.00 -5.90 12.38
C ALA A 125 -7.66 -5.85 10.88
N CYS A 126 -8.23 -6.73 10.05
CA CYS A 126 -8.03 -6.73 8.60
C CYS A 126 -8.68 -5.51 7.94
N ALA A 127 -9.91 -5.14 8.32
CA ALA A 127 -10.60 -3.98 7.78
C ALA A 127 -9.85 -2.68 8.11
N VAL A 128 -9.42 -2.52 9.37
CA VAL A 128 -8.64 -1.36 9.82
C VAL A 128 -7.29 -1.29 9.10
N THR A 129 -6.59 -2.41 8.92
CA THR A 129 -5.37 -2.43 8.10
C THR A 129 -5.65 -2.05 6.65
N GLY A 130 -6.77 -2.49 6.07
CA GLY A 130 -7.20 -2.06 4.72
C GLY A 130 -7.40 -0.55 4.63
N PHE A 131 -8.11 0.04 5.60
CA PHE A 131 -8.31 1.49 5.68
C PHE A 131 -6.98 2.24 5.78
N PHE A 132 -6.14 1.85 6.73
CA PHE A 132 -4.84 2.49 6.93
C PHE A 132 -3.90 2.28 5.74
N SER A 133 -4.07 1.23 4.93
CA SER A 133 -3.28 1.01 3.71
C SER A 133 -3.49 2.15 2.73
N ALA A 134 -4.73 2.40 2.33
CA ALA A 134 -5.04 3.51 1.42
C ALA A 134 -4.72 4.88 2.02
N PHE A 135 -5.00 5.06 3.33
CA PHE A 135 -4.74 6.32 4.01
C PHE A 135 -3.25 6.65 4.10
N LEU A 136 -2.43 5.73 4.61
CA LEU A 136 -0.98 5.94 4.75
C LEU A 136 -0.29 6.00 3.39
N ASN A 137 -0.76 5.22 2.40
CA ASN A 137 -0.25 5.34 1.03
C ASN A 137 -0.42 6.75 0.48
N THR A 138 -1.63 7.30 0.60
CA THR A 138 -1.93 8.67 0.17
C THR A 138 -1.12 9.70 0.95
N LEU A 139 -1.09 9.57 2.29
CA LEU A 139 -0.39 10.50 3.17
C LEU A 139 1.11 10.54 2.89
N PHE A 140 1.78 9.37 2.83
CA PHE A 140 3.21 9.29 2.57
C PHE A 140 3.57 9.69 1.15
N PHE A 141 2.70 9.38 0.18
CA PHE A 141 2.93 9.81 -1.19
C PHE A 141 2.88 11.33 -1.34
N MET A 142 1.88 11.96 -0.73
CA MET A 142 1.72 13.41 -0.78
C MET A 142 2.80 14.14 0.01
N SER A 143 3.15 13.64 1.20
CA SER A 143 4.21 14.25 1.99
C SER A 143 5.56 14.17 1.27
N ALA A 144 5.87 13.04 0.63
CA ALA A 144 7.07 12.90 -0.19
C ALA A 144 7.03 13.78 -1.46
N LEU A 145 5.88 13.90 -2.11
CA LEU A 145 5.70 14.76 -3.28
C LEU A 145 5.96 16.23 -2.94
N VAL A 146 5.37 16.73 -1.86
CA VAL A 146 5.55 18.12 -1.41
C VAL A 146 6.96 18.35 -0.87
N GLY A 147 7.51 17.41 -0.10
CA GLY A 147 8.84 17.54 0.48
C GLY A 147 9.97 17.53 -0.56
N LEU A 148 9.85 16.73 -1.61
CA LEU A 148 10.89 16.57 -2.63
C LEU A 148 10.67 17.45 -3.87
N PHE A 149 9.43 17.64 -4.28
CA PHE A 149 9.07 18.34 -5.52
C PHE A 149 8.26 19.62 -5.29
N GLY A 150 7.91 19.99 -4.05
CA GLY A 150 7.10 21.18 -3.76
C GLY A 150 7.69 22.50 -4.25
N ASN A 151 9.00 22.58 -4.47
CA ASN A 151 9.64 23.78 -5.00
C ASN A 151 9.62 23.86 -6.54
N THR A 152 9.15 22.82 -7.22
CA THR A 152 9.11 22.76 -8.69
C THR A 152 7.86 23.42 -9.24
N ASP A 153 7.96 24.00 -10.44
CA ASP A 153 6.83 24.65 -11.10
C ASP A 153 5.67 23.68 -11.34
N TYR A 154 5.96 22.40 -11.54
CA TYR A 154 4.93 21.37 -11.69
C TYR A 154 4.02 21.30 -10.45
N VAL A 155 4.60 21.12 -9.26
CA VAL A 155 3.82 21.00 -8.02
C VAL A 155 3.19 22.33 -7.63
N LYS A 156 3.87 23.46 -7.84
CA LYS A 156 3.31 24.80 -7.59
C LYS A 156 2.09 25.11 -8.46
N ASN A 157 2.14 24.77 -9.75
CA ASN A 157 0.99 24.90 -10.65
C ASN A 157 -0.11 23.90 -10.30
N LEU A 158 0.24 22.67 -9.92
CA LEU A 158 -0.72 21.64 -9.49
C LEU A 158 -1.47 22.06 -8.22
N MET A 159 -0.81 22.79 -7.32
CA MET A 159 -1.40 23.31 -6.09
C MET A 159 -2.14 24.64 -6.28
N GLY A 160 -2.03 25.28 -7.45
CA GLY A 160 -2.78 26.48 -7.81
C GLY A 160 -2.68 27.63 -6.80
N GLY A 161 -1.55 27.78 -6.11
CA GLY A 161 -1.35 28.79 -5.07
C GLY A 161 -2.15 28.58 -3.76
N HIS A 162 -2.88 27.48 -3.63
CA HIS A 162 -3.61 27.12 -2.41
C HIS A 162 -2.72 26.38 -1.40
N ASN A 163 -3.14 26.35 -0.14
CA ASN A 163 -2.48 25.56 0.90
C ASN A 163 -2.35 24.09 0.49
N ILE A 164 -1.25 23.45 0.91
CA ILE A 164 -0.92 22.04 0.60
C ILE A 164 -2.07 21.08 0.83
N ILE A 165 -2.82 21.31 1.90
CA ILE A 165 -3.96 20.48 2.31
C ILE A 165 -5.12 20.62 1.32
N ILE A 166 -5.40 21.84 0.85
CA ILE A 166 -6.50 22.14 -0.08
C ILE A 166 -6.16 21.60 -1.48
N GLY A 167 -4.92 21.79 -1.94
CA GLY A 167 -4.43 21.20 -3.19
C GLY A 167 -4.49 19.66 -3.19
N CYS A 168 -4.11 19.02 -2.08
CA CYS A 168 -4.25 17.57 -1.91
C CYS A 168 -5.70 17.11 -1.91
N CYS A 169 -6.59 17.78 -1.17
CA CYS A 169 -8.00 17.41 -1.10
C CYS A 169 -8.70 17.56 -2.47
N LEU A 170 -8.37 18.60 -3.24
CA LEU A 170 -8.94 18.83 -4.57
C LEU A 170 -8.45 17.81 -5.60
N MET A 171 -7.17 17.42 -5.55
CA MET A 171 -6.59 16.48 -6.51
C MET A 171 -6.87 15.02 -6.17
N VAL A 172 -6.88 14.65 -4.88
CA VAL A 172 -6.83 13.24 -4.48
C VAL A 172 -7.89 12.86 -3.46
N GLY A 173 -8.70 13.81 -2.98
CA GLY A 173 -9.76 13.53 -1.99
C GLY A 173 -10.74 12.44 -2.43
N ILE A 174 -11.28 12.54 -3.65
CA ILE A 174 -12.25 11.55 -4.16
C ILE A 174 -11.58 10.17 -4.36
N ASN A 175 -10.37 10.13 -4.94
CA ASN A 175 -9.65 8.86 -5.12
C ASN A 175 -9.30 8.22 -3.79
N ALA A 176 -8.78 9.00 -2.84
CA ALA A 176 -8.41 8.51 -1.53
C ALA A 176 -9.63 7.91 -0.82
N VAL A 177 -10.81 8.53 -0.95
CA VAL A 177 -12.05 7.96 -0.39
C VAL A 177 -12.41 6.65 -1.09
N CYS A 178 -12.39 6.58 -2.41
CA CYS A 178 -12.66 5.34 -3.14
C CYS A 178 -11.63 4.23 -2.83
N GLU A 179 -10.35 4.56 -2.73
CA GLU A 179 -9.29 3.65 -2.32
C GLU A 179 -9.52 3.16 -0.89
N MET A 180 -9.80 4.06 0.06
CA MET A 180 -10.07 3.69 1.45
C MET A 180 -11.28 2.76 1.59
N VAL A 181 -12.37 3.03 0.86
CA VAL A 181 -13.57 2.17 0.90
C VAL A 181 -13.27 0.81 0.27
N SER A 182 -12.68 0.79 -0.92
CA SER A 182 -12.38 -0.45 -1.63
C SER A 182 -11.34 -1.31 -0.89
N SER A 183 -10.26 -0.71 -0.37
CA SER A 183 -9.23 -1.40 0.40
C SER A 183 -9.78 -1.95 1.70
N THR A 184 -10.59 -1.18 2.43
CA THR A 184 -11.21 -1.63 3.69
C THR A 184 -12.09 -2.86 3.46
N VAL A 185 -12.97 -2.79 2.46
CA VAL A 185 -13.91 -3.88 2.16
C VAL A 185 -13.19 -5.12 1.65
N ILE A 186 -12.29 -4.96 0.67
CA ILE A 186 -11.60 -6.09 0.04
C ILE A 186 -10.58 -6.71 1.00
N THR A 187 -9.73 -5.92 1.66
CA THR A 187 -8.78 -6.45 2.64
C THR A 187 -9.50 -7.06 3.84
N GLY A 188 -10.63 -6.49 4.28
CA GLY A 188 -11.49 -7.07 5.31
C GLY A 188 -12.04 -8.45 4.90
N ALA A 189 -12.65 -8.55 3.71
CA ALA A 189 -13.23 -9.79 3.20
C ALA A 189 -12.17 -10.87 2.93
N VAL A 190 -11.08 -10.52 2.23
CA VAL A 190 -9.99 -11.46 1.92
C VAL A 190 -9.25 -11.86 3.20
N GLY A 191 -9.00 -10.92 4.11
CA GLY A 191 -8.43 -11.21 5.42
C GLY A 191 -9.30 -12.15 6.26
N ALA A 192 -10.63 -12.01 6.19
CA ALA A 192 -11.56 -12.92 6.85
C ALA A 192 -11.50 -14.33 6.26
N ALA A 193 -11.49 -14.45 4.93
CA ALA A 193 -11.39 -15.72 4.22
C ALA A 193 -10.07 -16.43 4.54
N LEU A 194 -8.95 -15.69 4.51
CA LEU A 194 -7.62 -16.19 4.89
C LEU A 194 -7.55 -16.61 6.36
N SER A 195 -8.24 -15.89 7.25
CA SER A 195 -8.36 -16.29 8.67
C SER A 195 -9.12 -17.60 8.83
N LYS A 196 -10.21 -17.81 8.07
CA LYS A 196 -10.98 -19.07 8.11
C LYS A 196 -10.19 -20.24 7.51
N ALA A 197 -9.37 -19.97 6.50
CA ALA A 197 -8.46 -20.95 5.89
C ALA A 197 -7.24 -21.30 6.77
N HIS A 198 -7.11 -20.74 7.98
CA HIS A 198 -5.96 -20.92 8.89
C HIS A 198 -4.62 -20.46 8.29
N LEU A 199 -4.64 -19.60 7.27
CA LEU A 199 -3.45 -19.09 6.60
C LEU A 199 -2.90 -17.80 7.22
N ILE A 200 -3.51 -17.32 8.33
CA ILE A 200 -3.01 -16.19 9.12
C ILE A 200 -2.42 -16.74 10.43
N PRO A 201 -1.08 -16.94 10.52
CA PRO A 201 -0.46 -17.47 11.74
C PRO A 201 -0.59 -16.52 12.93
N SER A 202 -0.71 -15.22 12.65
CA SER A 202 -1.06 -14.18 13.62
C SER A 202 -2.34 -14.53 14.39
N ALA A 203 -3.33 -15.15 13.75
CA ALA A 203 -4.57 -15.59 14.39
C ALA A 203 -4.32 -16.71 15.42
N GLN A 204 -3.41 -17.65 15.13
CA GLN A 204 -3.09 -18.77 16.01
C GLN A 204 -2.41 -18.32 17.31
N ILE A 205 -1.55 -17.29 17.25
CA ILE A 205 -0.79 -16.81 18.43
C ILE A 205 -1.66 -16.20 19.56
N SER A 206 -2.85 -15.65 19.29
CA SER A 206 -3.75 -15.21 20.40
C SER A 206 -4.81 -16.23 20.76
N ARG A 207 -5.18 -17.15 19.86
CA ARG A 207 -5.99 -18.31 20.29
C ARG A 207 -5.24 -19.14 21.33
N GLU A 208 -3.91 -19.25 21.20
CA GLU A 208 -3.05 -19.87 22.21
C GLU A 208 -2.98 -19.06 23.52
N LYS A 209 -2.84 -17.72 23.43
CA LYS A 209 -2.76 -16.86 24.64
C LYS A 209 -4.07 -16.70 25.41
N THR A 210 -5.23 -16.89 24.77
CA THR A 210 -6.54 -16.85 25.47
C THR A 210 -6.91 -18.20 26.07
N LYS A 211 -6.20 -19.28 25.71
CA LYS A 211 -6.40 -20.64 26.25
C LYS A 211 -5.39 -21.00 27.35
N ALA A 212 -4.43 -20.13 27.65
CA ALA A 212 -3.45 -20.27 28.74
C ALA A 212 -3.76 -19.23 29.82
#